data_AF-A0AAU3W7B4-F1
#
_entry.id   AF-A0AAU3W7B4-F1
#
_cell.length_a   1.000
_cell.length_b   1.000
_cell.length_c   1.000
_cell.angle_alpha   90.00
_cell.angle_beta   90.00
_cell.angle_gamma   90.00
#
_symmetry.space_group_name_H-M   'P 1'
#
loop_
_entity.id
_entity.type
_entity.pdbx_description
1 polymer ?
#
loop_
_entity_poly.entity_id
_entity_poly.type
_entity_poly.pdbx_seq_one_letter_code
_entity_poly.pdbx_strand_id
1 'polypeptide(L)'
;MKSRFRLSAAVAAVSLAAAGAVGVSTTPAAAASATCFGYAGNLNAYGADYVAWQYGPSECFGVAPSGTIWHTWSGAGSWKEMPGNGRALHFIGYFENSAGKAVKVVTEAGNYYCNYDDYATNTWGGWYGTSTDHC
;
A
#
# COMPACT_ATOMS: atom_id res chain seq x y z
N MET A 1 10.00 75.34 -8.34
CA MET A 1 9.74 75.08 -6.91
C MET A 1 10.05 73.62 -6.62
N LYS A 2 10.98 73.35 -5.70
CA LYS A 2 11.51 72.02 -5.34
C LYS A 2 10.55 71.32 -4.36
N SER A 3 10.06 70.13 -4.71
CA SER A 3 9.35 69.26 -3.76
C SER A 3 10.33 68.35 -3.03
N ARG A 4 10.14 68.23 -1.71
CA ARG A 4 11.09 67.70 -0.73
C ARG A 4 10.81 66.22 -0.45
N PHE A 5 11.89 65.44 -0.36
CA PHE A 5 11.93 64.09 0.21
C PHE A 5 11.51 64.07 1.68
N ARG A 6 10.84 63.00 2.12
CA ARG A 6 11.03 62.36 3.44
C ARG A 6 10.83 60.85 3.34
N LEU A 7 11.90 60.10 3.61
CA LEU A 7 11.88 58.69 4.00
C LEU A 7 11.38 58.57 5.44
N SER A 8 10.76 57.44 5.78
CA SER A 8 10.75 56.90 7.15
C SER A 8 10.94 55.38 7.08
N ALA A 9 12.07 54.94 7.63
CA ALA A 9 12.30 53.60 8.17
C ALA A 9 11.51 53.47 9.50
N ALA A 10 11.28 52.34 10.17
CA ALA A 10 11.96 51.05 10.20
C ALA A 10 11.11 50.00 10.96
N VAL A 11 11.34 48.72 10.62
CA VAL A 11 11.49 47.52 11.49
C VAL A 11 10.35 47.06 12.42
N ALA A 12 9.87 45.83 12.17
CA ALA A 12 9.83 44.76 13.18
C ALA A 12 9.78 43.39 12.50
N ALA A 13 10.91 42.67 12.55
CA ALA A 13 10.97 41.25 12.25
C ALA A 13 10.29 40.48 13.40
N VAL A 14 9.41 39.54 13.06
CA VAL A 14 9.10 38.41 13.93
C VAL A 14 9.53 37.16 13.19
N SER A 15 10.70 36.67 13.56
CA SER A 15 11.19 35.35 13.22
C SER A 15 10.28 34.31 13.86
N LEU A 16 9.44 33.64 13.07
CA LEU A 16 8.87 32.36 13.49
C LEU A 16 9.88 31.27 13.11
N ALA A 17 10.71 30.91 14.08
CA ALA A 17 11.47 29.68 14.02
C ALA A 17 10.48 28.51 14.14
N ALA A 18 10.15 27.87 13.01
CA ALA A 18 9.56 26.55 13.03
C ALA A 18 10.69 25.54 13.23
N ALA A 19 10.81 25.07 14.47
CA ALA A 19 11.64 23.93 14.83
C ALA A 19 11.23 22.68 14.00
N GLY A 20 12.21 21.84 13.74
CA GLY A 20 12.19 20.78 12.75
C GLY A 20 10.96 19.86 12.77
N ALA A 21 10.41 19.63 11.58
CA ALA A 21 10.09 18.28 11.18
C ALA A 21 11.27 17.80 10.33
N VAL A 22 12.10 16.91 10.89
CA VAL A 22 12.89 16.02 10.06
C VAL A 22 11.85 15.16 9.35
N GLY A 23 11.43 15.61 8.18
CA GLY A 23 10.68 14.77 7.27
C GLY A 23 11.57 13.58 6.99
N VAL A 24 11.21 12.42 7.54
CA VAL A 24 11.71 11.17 7.02
C VAL A 24 11.20 11.14 5.59
N SER A 25 12.04 11.56 4.65
CA SER A 25 11.86 11.26 3.24
C SER A 25 11.96 9.75 3.16
N THR A 26 10.85 9.05 3.43
CA THR A 26 10.70 7.67 3.01
C THR A 26 10.76 7.74 1.50
N THR A 27 11.93 7.46 0.95
CA THR A 27 12.09 7.26 -0.48
C THR A 27 10.99 6.28 -0.87
N PRO A 28 10.09 6.63 -1.81
CA PRO A 28 9.05 5.68 -2.20
C PRO A 28 9.76 4.38 -2.56
N ALA A 29 9.30 3.27 -1.98
CA ALA A 29 9.88 1.96 -2.26
C ALA A 29 10.00 1.80 -3.77
N ALA A 30 11.17 1.42 -4.26
CA ALA A 30 11.45 1.42 -5.69
C ALA A 30 10.33 0.67 -6.45
N ALA A 31 9.73 1.36 -7.42
CA ALA A 31 8.69 0.80 -8.24
C ALA A 31 9.29 -0.24 -9.21
N ALA A 32 8.78 -1.46 -9.15
CA ALA A 32 9.04 -2.52 -10.12
C ALA A 32 7.74 -2.87 -10.84
N SER A 33 7.80 -2.96 -12.17
CA SER A 33 6.65 -3.44 -12.94
C SER A 33 6.59 -4.96 -12.85
N ALA A 34 5.47 -5.50 -12.37
CA ALA A 34 5.17 -6.93 -12.44
C ALA A 34 3.97 -7.16 -13.37
N THR A 35 4.02 -8.21 -14.19
CA THR A 35 2.93 -8.56 -15.10
C THR A 35 2.34 -9.90 -14.68
N CYS A 36 1.03 -9.91 -14.40
CA CYS A 36 0.26 -11.13 -14.15
C CYS A 36 -0.98 -11.15 -15.05
N PHE A 37 -1.26 -12.30 -15.66
CA PHE A 37 -2.40 -12.48 -16.58
C PHE A 37 -2.47 -11.43 -17.71
N GLY A 38 -1.31 -10.91 -18.15
CA GLY A 38 -1.21 -9.86 -19.15
C GLY A 38 -1.43 -8.43 -18.63
N TYR A 39 -1.68 -8.25 -17.32
CA TYR A 39 -1.88 -6.96 -16.69
C TYR A 39 -0.61 -6.50 -15.98
N ALA A 40 -0.05 -5.37 -16.42
CA ALA A 40 1.07 -4.73 -15.74
C ALA A 40 0.59 -3.99 -14.48
N GLY A 41 1.27 -4.22 -13.36
CA GLY A 41 1.07 -3.56 -12.07
C GLY A 41 2.27 -2.70 -11.69
N ASN A 42 2.02 -1.62 -10.96
CA ASN A 42 3.06 -0.78 -10.36
C ASN A 42 3.27 -1.22 -8.91
N LEU A 43 4.18 -2.18 -8.71
CA LEU A 43 4.44 -2.80 -7.42
C LEU A 43 5.77 -2.30 -6.85
N ASN A 44 5.99 -2.50 -5.57
CA ASN A 44 7.26 -2.22 -4.94
C ASN A 44 8.29 -3.31 -5.31
N ALA A 45 9.51 -3.20 -4.77
CA ALA A 45 10.61 -4.10 -5.08
C ALA A 45 10.36 -5.59 -4.74
N TYR A 46 9.33 -5.91 -3.95
CA TYR A 46 8.95 -7.30 -3.67
C TYR A 46 8.16 -7.95 -4.81
N GLY A 47 7.64 -7.16 -5.75
CA GLY A 47 6.97 -7.68 -6.94
C GLY A 47 5.59 -8.29 -6.63
N ALA A 48 5.26 -9.34 -7.38
CA ALA A 48 3.99 -10.04 -7.30
C ALA A 48 4.17 -11.54 -7.02
N ASP A 49 3.32 -12.10 -6.18
CA ASP A 49 3.23 -13.52 -5.91
C ASP A 49 2.02 -14.11 -6.62
N TYR A 50 2.25 -15.17 -7.40
CA TYR A 50 1.20 -15.96 -8.03
C TYR A 50 0.72 -17.06 -7.07
N VAL A 51 -0.59 -17.12 -6.87
CA VAL A 51 -1.26 -18.13 -6.05
C VAL A 51 -2.22 -18.94 -6.92
N ALA A 52 -1.95 -20.24 -7.03
CA ALA A 52 -2.86 -21.20 -7.64
C ALA A 52 -3.77 -21.79 -6.56
N TRP A 53 -4.89 -21.13 -6.30
CA TRP A 53 -5.92 -21.63 -5.39
C TRP A 53 -6.48 -22.98 -5.87
N GLN A 54 -6.77 -23.88 -4.93
CA GLN A 54 -7.33 -25.20 -5.18
C GLN A 54 -8.82 -25.12 -5.57
N TYR A 55 -9.57 -24.23 -4.94
CA TYR A 55 -11.03 -24.10 -5.08
C TYR A 55 -11.46 -22.79 -5.77
N GLY A 56 -10.52 -21.87 -6.02
CA GLY A 56 -10.76 -20.59 -6.68
C GLY A 56 -9.92 -20.36 -7.94
N PRO A 57 -10.17 -19.27 -8.70
CA PRO A 57 -9.34 -18.91 -9.86
C PRO A 57 -7.97 -18.43 -9.40
N SER A 58 -6.89 -18.86 -10.08
CA SER A 58 -5.54 -18.36 -9.79
C SER A 58 -5.48 -16.83 -9.80
N GLU A 59 -4.65 -16.30 -8.92
CA GLU A 59 -4.62 -14.88 -8.59
C GLU A 59 -3.20 -14.44 -8.28
N CYS A 60 -2.85 -13.21 -8.62
CA CYS A 60 -1.59 -12.61 -8.20
C CYS A 60 -1.84 -11.52 -7.17
N PHE A 61 -0.94 -11.41 -6.20
CA PHE A 61 -0.97 -10.41 -5.14
C PHE A 61 0.32 -9.62 -5.13
N GLY A 62 0.25 -8.36 -4.72
CA GLY A 62 1.43 -7.53 -4.56
C GLY A 62 1.13 -6.24 -3.83
N VAL A 63 2.18 -5.50 -3.51
CA VAL A 63 2.09 -4.25 -2.76
C VAL A 63 2.69 -3.14 -3.61
N ALA A 64 1.97 -2.02 -3.76
CA ALA A 64 2.46 -0.85 -4.47
C ALA A 64 3.50 -0.07 -3.66
N PRO A 65 4.30 0.82 -4.28
CA PRO A 65 5.23 1.70 -3.56
C PRO A 65 4.59 2.55 -2.44
N SER A 66 3.30 2.85 -2.54
CA SER A 66 2.52 3.56 -1.53
C SER A 66 2.07 2.68 -0.35
N GLY A 67 2.38 1.39 -0.40
CA GLY A 67 1.92 0.38 0.56
C GLY A 67 0.50 -0.13 0.30
N THR A 68 -0.24 0.40 -0.70
CA THR A 68 -1.55 -0.14 -1.07
C THR A 68 -1.41 -1.58 -1.58
N ILE A 69 -2.34 -2.46 -1.22
CA ILE A 69 -2.27 -3.89 -1.50
C ILE A 69 -3.16 -4.18 -2.71
N TRP A 70 -2.64 -4.89 -3.70
CA TRP A 70 -3.31 -5.13 -4.97
C TRP A 70 -3.38 -6.61 -5.31
N HIS A 71 -4.40 -6.96 -6.08
CA HIS A 71 -4.54 -8.28 -6.67
C HIS A 71 -5.04 -8.22 -8.10
N THR A 72 -4.82 -9.29 -8.86
CA THR A 72 -5.37 -9.45 -10.20
C THR A 72 -5.53 -10.93 -10.54
N TRP A 73 -6.47 -11.23 -11.43
CA TRP A 73 -6.81 -12.59 -11.87
C TRP A 73 -7.18 -12.56 -13.35
N SER A 74 -7.26 -13.74 -13.99
CA SER A 74 -7.70 -13.84 -15.38
C SER A 74 -9.10 -13.24 -15.54
N GLY A 75 -9.24 -12.25 -16.44
CA GLY A 75 -10.50 -11.54 -16.68
C GLY A 75 -10.76 -10.33 -15.78
N ALA A 76 -9.86 -9.97 -14.86
CA ALA A 76 -10.00 -8.78 -14.01
C ALA A 76 -9.94 -7.46 -14.79
N GLY A 77 -9.32 -7.47 -15.98
CA GLY A 77 -9.09 -6.30 -16.84
C GLY A 77 -7.99 -5.35 -16.36
N SER A 78 -7.62 -5.41 -15.09
CA SER A 78 -6.52 -4.65 -14.47
C SER A 78 -6.17 -5.25 -13.11
N TRP A 79 -5.15 -4.69 -12.46
CA TRP A 79 -4.98 -4.81 -11.02
C TRP A 79 -6.10 -4.07 -10.28
N LYS A 80 -6.56 -4.61 -9.15
CA LYS A 80 -7.56 -4.03 -8.25
C LYS A 80 -6.97 -3.86 -6.85
N GLU A 81 -7.32 -2.78 -6.17
CA GLU A 81 -6.89 -2.61 -4.77
C GLU A 81 -7.72 -3.55 -3.89
N MET A 82 -7.06 -4.27 -2.98
CA MET A 82 -7.72 -5.10 -1.99
C MET A 82 -8.58 -4.22 -1.06
N PRO A 83 -9.82 -4.64 -0.73
CA PRO A 83 -10.70 -3.83 0.10
C PRO A 83 -10.19 -3.69 1.55
N GLY A 84 -10.82 -2.78 2.29
CA GLY A 84 -10.48 -2.53 3.69
C GLY A 84 -9.30 -1.59 3.92
N ASN A 85 -8.85 -0.88 2.88
CA ASN A 85 -7.80 0.16 2.95
C ASN A 85 -6.48 -0.32 3.60
N GLY A 86 -6.13 -1.59 3.41
CA GLY A 86 -4.93 -2.19 3.99
C GLY A 86 -3.66 -1.55 3.46
N ARG A 87 -2.64 -1.48 4.32
CA ARG A 87 -1.30 -1.03 3.98
C ARG A 87 -0.27 -2.05 4.44
N ALA A 88 0.66 -2.39 3.56
CA ALA A 88 1.69 -3.37 3.84
C ALA A 88 3.03 -2.95 3.23
N LEU A 89 4.08 -3.64 3.66
CA LEU A 89 5.38 -3.68 3.00
C LEU A 89 5.41 -4.80 1.96
N HIS A 90 4.91 -5.98 2.32
CA HIS A 90 5.09 -7.20 1.51
C HIS A 90 3.95 -8.21 1.75
N PHE A 91 3.57 -8.91 0.69
CA PHE A 91 2.78 -10.14 0.75
C PHE A 91 3.69 -11.29 1.21
N ILE A 92 3.27 -12.10 2.17
CA ILE A 92 4.18 -13.09 2.80
C ILE A 92 3.59 -14.48 2.93
N GLY A 93 2.33 -14.68 2.55
CA GLY A 93 1.71 -16.00 2.67
C GLY A 93 0.26 -16.01 2.24
N TYR A 94 -0.22 -17.23 2.00
CA TYR A 94 -1.59 -17.53 1.65
C TYR A 94 -2.04 -18.81 2.32
N PHE A 95 -3.34 -18.91 2.59
CA PHE A 95 -3.98 -20.05 3.22
C PHE A 95 -5.29 -20.32 2.53
N GLU A 96 -5.68 -21.57 2.45
CA GLU A 96 -6.91 -21.96 1.77
C GLU A 96 -7.50 -23.19 2.44
N ASN A 97 -8.82 -23.23 2.47
CA ASN A 97 -9.59 -24.42 2.74
C ASN A 97 -10.83 -24.42 1.85
N SER A 98 -11.69 -25.43 1.98
CA SER A 98 -12.89 -25.54 1.15
C SER A 98 -13.93 -24.43 1.37
N ALA A 99 -13.84 -23.67 2.46
CA ALA A 99 -14.76 -22.56 2.77
C ALA A 99 -14.25 -21.21 2.24
N GLY A 100 -12.95 -21.05 2.01
CA GLY A 100 -12.39 -19.78 1.56
C GLY A 100 -10.87 -19.74 1.52
N LYS A 101 -10.37 -18.54 1.24
CA LYS A 101 -8.94 -18.24 1.10
C LYS A 101 -8.55 -17.05 1.97
N ALA A 102 -7.31 -17.03 2.44
CA ALA A 102 -6.74 -15.92 3.15
C ALA A 102 -5.38 -15.53 2.58
N VAL A 103 -5.04 -14.26 2.72
CA VAL A 103 -3.72 -13.73 2.42
C VAL A 103 -3.12 -13.08 3.65
N LYS A 104 -1.81 -13.16 3.76
CA LYS A 104 -1.03 -12.58 4.86
C LYS A 104 -0.06 -11.55 4.32
N VAL A 105 -0.02 -10.41 4.99
CA VAL A 105 0.90 -9.32 4.69
C VAL A 105 1.66 -8.92 5.95
N VAL A 106 2.84 -8.32 5.74
CA VAL A 106 3.63 -7.69 6.81
C VAL A 106 3.75 -6.20 6.54
N THR A 107 3.64 -5.39 7.57
CA THR A 107 3.85 -3.94 7.53
C THR A 107 5.34 -3.58 7.70
N GLU A 108 5.73 -2.34 7.42
CA GLU A 108 7.10 -1.86 7.69
C GLU A 108 7.50 -1.99 9.18
N ALA A 109 6.52 -1.90 10.08
CA ALA A 109 6.72 -2.07 11.52
C ALA A 109 6.85 -3.55 11.95
N GLY A 110 6.75 -4.50 11.02
CA GLY A 110 6.82 -5.93 11.32
C GLY A 110 5.51 -6.55 11.83
N ASN A 111 4.40 -5.78 11.84
CA ASN A 111 3.09 -6.31 12.22
C ASN A 111 2.49 -7.14 11.08
N TYR A 112 1.83 -8.24 11.43
CA TYR A 112 1.18 -9.14 10.47
C TYR A 112 -0.33 -8.92 10.44
N TYR A 113 -0.87 -8.93 9.22
CA TYR A 113 -2.29 -8.81 8.98
C TYR A 113 -2.75 -9.86 7.99
N CYS A 114 -3.98 -10.31 8.18
CA CYS A 114 -4.68 -11.24 7.31
C CYS A 114 -5.91 -10.57 6.71
N ASN A 115 -6.32 -11.02 5.53
CA ASN A 115 -7.64 -10.75 4.96
C ASN A 115 -8.17 -12.08 4.42
N TYR A 116 -9.46 -12.35 4.63
CA TYR A 116 -10.11 -13.61 4.29
C TYR A 116 -11.24 -13.36 3.30
N ASP A 117 -11.33 -14.20 2.26
CA ASP A 117 -12.41 -14.26 1.30
C ASP A 117 -13.19 -15.56 1.49
N ASP A 118 -14.50 -15.44 1.72
CA ASP A 118 -15.42 -16.57 1.81
C ASP A 118 -15.91 -16.97 0.42
N TYR A 119 -15.65 -18.20 -0.02
CA TYR A 119 -16.05 -18.66 -1.36
C TYR A 119 -17.56 -18.66 -1.61
N ALA A 120 -18.39 -18.72 -0.56
CA ALA A 120 -19.84 -18.61 -0.70
C ALA A 120 -20.27 -17.20 -1.11
N THR A 121 -19.49 -16.18 -0.75
CA THR A 121 -19.80 -14.75 -1.04
C THR A 121 -18.82 -14.11 -2.02
N ASN A 122 -17.69 -14.76 -2.26
CA ASN A 122 -16.57 -14.30 -3.08
C ASN A 122 -16.20 -12.84 -2.78
N THR A 123 -16.09 -12.54 -1.48
CA THR A 123 -15.86 -11.20 -0.94
C THR A 123 -14.80 -11.25 0.15
N TRP A 124 -13.76 -10.42 0.00
CA TRP A 124 -12.77 -10.15 1.03
C TRP A 124 -13.37 -9.37 2.22
N GLY A 125 -13.29 -9.97 3.41
CA GLY A 125 -13.92 -9.47 4.65
C GLY A 125 -13.21 -8.31 5.34
N GLY A 126 -11.96 -8.01 4.96
CA GLY A 126 -11.17 -6.91 5.53
C GLY A 126 -9.98 -7.39 6.37
N TRP A 127 -9.13 -6.42 6.77
CA TRP A 127 -7.86 -6.70 7.42
C TRP A 127 -8.00 -6.89 8.93
N TYR A 128 -7.43 -7.96 9.46
CA TYR A 128 -7.34 -8.22 10.90
C TYR A 128 -5.90 -8.59 11.28
N GLY A 129 -5.46 -8.14 12.46
CA GLY A 129 -4.11 -8.40 12.96
C GLY A 129 -3.96 -9.85 13.42
N THR A 130 -2.78 -10.43 13.23
CA THR A 130 -2.43 -11.76 13.73
C THR A 130 -1.04 -11.76 14.37
N SER A 131 -0.84 -12.61 15.37
CA SER A 131 0.47 -12.92 15.96
C SER A 131 0.96 -14.33 15.63
N THR A 132 0.14 -15.12 14.93
CA THR A 132 0.48 -16.49 14.52
C THR A 132 1.10 -16.52 13.14
N ASP A 133 1.68 -17.65 12.79
CA ASP A 133 2.10 -17.95 11.43
C ASP A 133 0.89 -18.09 10.48
N HIS A 134 -0.27 -18.51 10.99
CA HIS A 134 -1.50 -18.75 10.22
C HIS A 134 -2.49 -17.56 10.15
N CYS A 135 -3.25 -17.50 9.05
CA CYS A 135 -4.60 -16.91 8.92
C CYS A 135 -5.61 -18.08 8.80
#